data_AF-A0A725GB46-F1
#
_entry.id   AF-A0A725GB46-F1
#
_cell.length_a   1.000
_cell.length_b   1.000
_cell.length_c   1.000
_cell.angle_alpha   90.00
_cell.angle_beta   90.00
_cell.angle_gamma   90.00
#
_symmetry.space_group_name_H-M   'P 1'
#
loop_
_entity.id
_entity.type
_entity.pdbx_description
1 polymer ?
#
loop_
_entity_poly.entity_id
_entity_poly.type
_entity_poly.pdbx_seq_one_letter_code
_entity_poly.pdbx_strand_id
1 'polypeptide(L)' 'MQLTVSGCPRVTPCRLEQAAPRTNGDLNALLDETEAAWAVCADKVDMIIACQERNSEQTTIPAPRPQ' A
#
# COMPACT_ATOMS: atom_id res chain seq x y z
N MET A 1 -10.22 -7.00 -30.56
CA MET A 1 -9.00 -6.74 -29.77
C MET A 1 -9.45 -6.52 -28.34
N GLN A 2 -9.03 -7.34 -27.39
CA GLN A 2 -9.44 -7.23 -25.98
C GLN A 2 -8.24 -6.69 -25.20
N LEU A 3 -8.33 -5.43 -24.77
CA LEU A 3 -7.27 -4.78 -23.99
C LEU A 3 -7.50 -5.14 -22.52
N THR A 4 -6.63 -5.96 -21.95
CA THR A 4 -6.54 -6.11 -20.49
C THR A 4 -5.88 -4.88 -19.91
N VAL A 5 -6.64 -4.04 -19.22
CA VAL A 5 -6.08 -2.94 -18.40
C VAL A 5 -5.61 -3.55 -17.08
N SER A 6 -4.30 -3.64 -16.88
CA SER A 6 -3.71 -4.07 -15.60
C SER A 6 -3.87 -2.95 -14.57
N GLY A 7 -4.83 -3.09 -13.67
CA GLY A 7 -5.01 -2.19 -12.53
C GLY A 7 -4.09 -2.50 -11.35
N CYS A 8 -4.17 -1.71 -10.28
CA CYS A 8 -3.40 -1.95 -9.06
C CYS A 8 -3.91 -3.15 -8.25
N PRO A 9 -3.03 -3.85 -7.52
CA PRO A 9 -3.42 -4.99 -6.72
C PRO A 9 -4.41 -4.58 -5.61
N ARG A 10 -5.33 -5.48 -5.25
CA ARG A 10 -6.21 -5.28 -4.11
C ARG A 10 -5.37 -5.30 -2.83
N VAL A 11 -5.48 -4.25 -2.03
CA VAL A 11 -4.77 -4.15 -0.74
C VAL A 11 -5.68 -4.50 0.43
N THR A 12 -5.06 -5.01 1.50
CA THR A 12 -5.72 -5.24 2.78
C THR A 12 -5.46 -4.06 3.71
N PRO A 13 -6.47 -3.63 4.52
CA PRO A 13 -6.28 -2.57 5.49
C PRO A 13 -5.14 -2.91 6.47
N CYS A 14 -4.34 -1.91 6.82
CA CYS A 14 -3.43 -2.01 7.95
C CYS A 14 -4.24 -2.04 9.25
N ARG A 15 -3.84 -2.90 10.19
CA ARG A 15 -4.44 -2.96 11.52
C ARG A 15 -3.35 -3.01 12.56
N LEU A 16 -3.59 -2.30 13.65
CA LEU A 16 -2.91 -2.53 14.92
C LEU A 16 -3.86 -3.34 15.78
N GLU A 17 -3.36 -4.45 16.30
CA GLU A 17 -4.14 -5.29 17.21
C GLU A 17 -4.28 -4.60 18.57
N GLN A 18 -5.43 -4.82 19.22
CA GLN A 18 -5.62 -4.32 20.57
C GLN A 18 -4.65 -5.04 21.52
N ALA A 19 -3.92 -4.27 22.31
CA ALA A 19 -2.96 -4.81 23.28
C ALA A 19 -3.19 -4.21 24.67
N ALA A 20 -2.82 -4.99 25.69
CA ALA A 20 -2.96 -4.61 27.10
C ALA A 20 -1.69 -5.01 27.88
N PRO A 21 -0.54 -4.35 27.63
CA PRO A 21 0.72 -4.69 28.29
C PRO A 21 0.59 -4.56 29.81
N ARG A 22 1.18 -5.51 30.56
CA ARG A 22 1.08 -5.57 32.02
C ARG A 22 2.39 -5.20 32.71
N THR A 23 3.49 -5.33 32.00
CA THR A 23 4.83 -4.97 32.46
C THR A 23 5.49 -3.98 31.51
N ASN A 24 6.56 -3.33 31.96
CA ASN A 24 7.38 -2.50 31.08
C ASN A 24 8.06 -3.33 29.97
N GLY A 25 8.34 -4.61 30.24
CA GLY A 25 8.85 -5.53 29.22
C GLY A 25 7.82 -5.77 28.12
N ASP A 26 6.56 -6.02 28.49
CA ASP A 26 5.46 -6.19 27.53
C ASP A 26 5.23 -4.91 26.73
N LEU A 27 5.33 -3.74 27.38
CA LEU A 27 5.19 -2.45 26.72
C LEU A 27 6.30 -2.22 25.70
N ASN A 28 7.54 -2.60 26.03
CA ASN A 28 8.68 -2.47 25.12
C ASN A 28 8.56 -3.42 23.93
N ALA A 29 8.15 -4.67 24.17
CA ALA A 29 7.87 -5.61 23.08
C ALA A 29 6.73 -5.11 22.18
N LEU A 30 5.66 -4.56 22.77
CA LEU A 30 4.56 -3.98 22.02
C LEU A 30 4.98 -2.75 21.19
N LEU A 31 5.94 -1.96 21.68
CA LEU A 31 6.51 -0.87 20.92
C LEU A 31 7.19 -1.40 19.64
N ASP A 32 8.06 -2.40 19.79
CA ASP A 32 8.76 -3.03 18.66
C ASP A 32 7.76 -3.64 17.65
N GLU A 33 6.72 -4.33 18.14
CA GLU A 33 5.65 -4.90 17.31
C GLU A 33 4.84 -3.82 16.57
N THR A 34 4.55 -2.70 17.24
CA THR A 34 3.80 -1.58 16.65
C THR A 34 4.62 -0.91 15.56
N GLU A 35 5.91 -0.67 15.78
CA GLU A 35 6.82 -0.12 14.79
C GLU A 35 6.95 -1.03 13.55
N ALA A 36 7.08 -2.34 13.76
CA ALA A 36 7.10 -3.32 12.68
C ALA A 36 5.79 -3.34 11.88
N ALA A 37 4.63 -3.29 12.54
CA ALA A 37 3.33 -3.23 11.88
C ALA A 37 3.16 -1.93 11.07
N TRP A 38 3.71 -0.81 11.54
CA TRP A 38 3.73 0.46 10.80
C TRP A 38 4.63 0.41 9.58
N ALA A 39 5.82 -0.17 9.67
CA ALA A 39 6.72 -0.34 8.54
C ALA A 39 6.06 -1.15 7.42
N VAL A 40 5.43 -2.29 7.76
CA VAL A 40 4.66 -3.10 6.80
C VAL A 40 3.50 -2.31 6.17
N CYS A 41 2.86 -1.44 6.93
CA CYS A 41 1.81 -0.59 6.39
C CYS A 41 2.34 0.44 5.40
N ALA A 42 3.46 1.10 5.72
CA ALA A 42 4.11 2.07 4.84
C ALA A 42 4.50 1.42 3.50
N ASP A 43 5.11 0.23 3.54
CA ASP A 43 5.48 -0.53 2.34
C ASP A 43 4.26 -0.79 1.42
N LYS A 44 3.10 -1.10 2.01
CA LYS A 44 1.85 -1.29 1.24
C LYS A 44 1.40 0.01 0.57
N VAL A 45 1.48 1.14 1.27
CA VAL A 45 1.09 2.45 0.74
C VAL A 45 2.02 2.83 -0.41
N ASP A 46 3.33 2.69 -0.23
CA ASP A 46 4.33 3.00 -1.25
C ASP A 46 4.14 2.15 -2.50
N MET A 47 3.87 0.85 -2.33
CA MET A 47 3.53 -0.05 -3.44
C MET A 47 2.29 0.43 -4.22
N ILE A 48 1.24 0.89 -3.54
CA ILE A 48 0.03 1.40 -4.20
C ILE A 48 0.34 2.69 -4.96
N ILE A 49 1.06 3.63 -4.35
CA ILE A 49 1.46 4.89 -4.98
C ILE A 49 2.24 4.61 -6.26
N ALA A 50 3.29 3.79 -6.16
CA ALA A 50 4.10 3.43 -7.33
C ALA A 50 3.28 2.73 -8.43
N CYS A 51 2.26 1.96 -8.05
CA CYS A 51 1.34 1.39 -9.02
C CYS A 51 0.44 2.43 -9.69
N GLN A 52 -0.13 3.36 -8.90
CA GLN A 52 -0.99 4.42 -9.41
C GLN A 52 -0.25 5.34 -10.36
N GLU A 53 1.02 5.65 -10.07
CA GLU A 53 1.90 6.43 -10.95
C GLU A 53 2.08 5.74 -12.31
N ARG A 54 2.48 4.46 -12.33
CA ARG A 54 2.63 3.68 -13.58
C ARG A 54 1.35 3.58 -14.39
N ASN A 55 0.21 3.39 -13.72
CA ASN A 55 -1.08 3.29 -14.40
C ASN A 55 -1.53 4.65 -14.96
N SER A 56 -1.22 5.74 -14.28
CA SER A 56 -1.51 7.11 -14.75
C SER A 56 -0.69 7.43 -16.00
N GLU A 57 0.60 7.06 -16.02
CA GLU A 57 1.46 7.16 -17.21
C GLU A 57 0.90 6.36 -18.39
N GLN A 58 0.47 5.12 -18.18
CA GLN A 58 -0.13 4.28 -19.24
C GLN A 58 -1.48 4.80 -19.75
N THR A 59 -2.23 5.55 -18.93
CA THR A 59 -3.52 6.12 -19.33
C THR A 59 -3.36 7.30 -20.29
N THR A 60 -2.14 7.82 -20.47
CA THR A 60 -1.81 8.81 -21.51
C THR A 60 -1.70 8.17 -22.90
N ILE A 61 -2.80 7.60 -23.40
CA ILE A 61 -2.90 7.24 -24.82
C ILE A 61 -2.91 8.55 -25.63
N PRO A 62 -2.03 8.74 -26.64
CA PRO A 62 -2.07 9.93 -27.47
C PRO A 62 -3.42 10.04 -28.15
N ALA A 63 -4.09 11.19 -28.02
CA ALA A 63 -5.31 11.48 -28.76
C ALA A 63 -5.08 11.19 -30.26
N PRO A 64 -6.05 10.59 -30.98
CA PRO A 64 -5.92 10.39 -32.42
C PRO A 64 -5.61 11.73 -33.09
N ARG A 65 -4.56 11.78 -33.91
CA ARG A 65 -4.25 12.97 -34.72
C ARG A 65 -5.47 13.29 -35.60
N PRO A 66 -6.04 14.51 -35.55
CA PRO A 66 -7.07 14.92 -36.48
C PRO A 66 -6.49 14.91 -37.90
N GLN A 67 -7.24 14.35 -38.85
CA GLN A 67 -6.95 14.41 -40.29
C GLN A 67 -7.47 15.74 -40.85
#